data_AF-A0A5B8I4J5-F1
#
_entry.id   AF-A0A5B8I4J5-F1
#
_cell.length_a   1.000
_cell.length_b   1.000
_cell.length_c   1.000
_cell.angle_alpha   90.00
_cell.angle_beta   90.00
_cell.angle_gamma   90.00
#
_symmetry.space_group_name_H-M   'P 1'
#
loop_
_entity.id
_entity.type
_entity.pdbx_description
1 polymer ?
#
loop_
_entity_poly.entity_id
_entity_poly.type
_entity_poly.pdbx_seq_one_letter_code
_entity_poly.pdbx_strand_id
1 'polypeptide(L)'
;MNKKIVLLLALSAAGCAMTPEQIKEYQRTESETYEPVKEFWPNGHGRTWYKSVKELKQDYLSHTGSNLTADTSKCGTDKNCYHTAYLSAFDNGIREFDEKEKQAADKKEKDCQASKECMDNRSITKYSQQLQMRYQYLLSSNPYQQSDIDYAVRTICERAAGQQSIGVPLDEVVTRLQDAPGLDPNSRIAIVDIAKSCWNLQQLKYDWKKSLRV
;
A
#
# COMPACT_ATOMS: atom_id res chain seq x y z
N MET A 1 18.96 -48.40 -81.90
CA MET A 1 19.58 -48.24 -80.57
C MET A 1 19.19 -46.88 -80.02
N ASN A 2 18.16 -46.81 -79.18
CA ASN A 2 17.65 -45.57 -78.60
C ASN A 2 18.22 -45.40 -77.18
N LYS A 3 19.08 -44.40 -76.97
CA LYS A 3 19.57 -43.98 -75.65
C LYS A 3 18.47 -43.15 -74.97
N LYS A 4 17.88 -43.68 -73.89
CA LYS A 4 16.98 -42.93 -73.02
C LYS A 4 17.80 -42.08 -72.05
N ILE A 5 17.52 -40.78 -72.04
CA ILE A 5 18.02 -39.80 -71.07
C ILE A 5 17.24 -40.01 -69.76
N VAL A 6 17.96 -40.26 -68.67
CA VAL A 6 17.39 -40.29 -67.31
C VAL A 6 17.52 -38.88 -66.74
N LEU A 7 16.39 -38.18 -66.62
CA LEU A 7 16.28 -36.92 -65.90
C LEU A 7 16.10 -37.24 -64.40
N LEU A 8 17.12 -36.94 -63.60
CA LEU A 8 17.04 -36.94 -62.14
C LEU A 8 16.42 -35.61 -61.68
N LEU A 9 15.14 -35.65 -61.29
CA LEU A 9 14.48 -34.60 -60.55
C LEU A 9 14.96 -34.63 -59.09
N ALA A 10 15.89 -33.74 -58.75
CA ALA A 10 16.24 -33.45 -57.37
C ALA A 10 15.21 -32.46 -56.79
N LEU A 11 14.19 -32.99 -56.10
CA LEU A 11 13.35 -32.20 -55.20
C LEU A 11 14.13 -31.94 -53.91
N SER A 12 14.77 -30.79 -53.80
CA SER A 12 15.31 -30.28 -52.55
C SER A 12 14.16 -29.83 -51.64
N ALA A 13 13.84 -30.63 -50.62
CA ALA A 13 13.03 -30.20 -49.48
C ALA A 13 13.86 -29.23 -48.62
N ALA A 14 13.85 -27.94 -48.98
CA ALA A 14 14.27 -26.89 -48.08
C ALA A 14 13.17 -26.72 -47.01
N GLY A 15 13.38 -27.30 -45.84
CA GLY A 15 12.58 -26.93 -44.67
C GLY A 15 12.81 -25.47 -44.37
N CYS A 16 11.78 -24.63 -44.49
CA CYS A 16 11.84 -23.21 -44.18
C CYS A 16 12.15 -23.03 -42.69
N ALA A 17 13.41 -22.83 -42.32
CA ALA A 17 13.77 -22.34 -41.00
C ALA A 17 13.33 -20.87 -40.92
N MET A 18 12.50 -20.53 -39.92
CA MET A 18 12.08 -19.15 -39.68
C MET A 18 13.31 -18.27 -39.41
N THR A 19 13.30 -17.04 -39.93
CA THR A 19 14.31 -16.05 -39.59
C THR A 19 14.13 -15.53 -38.15
N PRO A 20 15.17 -14.95 -37.52
CA PRO A 20 15.05 -14.34 -36.20
C PRO A 20 13.92 -13.29 -36.10
N GLU A 21 13.67 -12.54 -37.16
CA GLU A 21 12.60 -11.56 -37.26
C GLU A 21 11.22 -12.22 -37.27
N GLN A 22 11.07 -13.35 -37.99
CA GLN A 22 9.84 -14.14 -38.01
C GLN A 22 9.57 -14.76 -36.63
N ILE A 23 10.61 -15.21 -35.92
CA ILE A 23 10.48 -15.71 -34.54
C ILE A 23 10.02 -14.59 -33.59
N LYS A 24 10.59 -13.39 -33.69
CA LYS A 24 10.16 -12.24 -32.86
C LYS A 24 8.71 -11.86 -33.13
N GLU A 25 8.30 -11.86 -34.39
CA GLU A 25 6.91 -11.56 -34.75
C GLU A 25 5.95 -12.65 -34.22
N TYR A 26 6.31 -13.93 -34.37
CA TYR A 26 5.55 -15.04 -33.77
C TYR A 26 5.43 -14.90 -32.26
N GLN A 27 6.51 -14.53 -31.56
CA GLN A 27 6.47 -14.33 -30.12
C GLN A 27 5.50 -13.20 -29.73
N ARG A 28 5.47 -12.10 -30.48
CA ARG A 28 4.59 -10.95 -30.25
C ARG A 28 3.12 -11.24 -30.55
N THR A 29 2.82 -12.02 -31.59
CA THR A 29 1.44 -12.23 -32.07
C THR A 29 0.80 -13.49 -31.49
N GLU A 30 1.57 -14.58 -31.41
CA GLU A 30 1.08 -15.93 -31.10
C GLU A 30 1.43 -16.39 -29.68
N SER A 31 2.58 -15.99 -29.16
CA SER A 31 3.05 -16.41 -27.82
C SER A 31 2.62 -15.44 -26.72
N GLU A 32 2.40 -14.17 -27.06
CA GLU A 32 2.02 -13.14 -26.08
C GLU A 32 0.57 -13.27 -25.58
N THR A 33 -0.31 -13.79 -26.43
CA THR A 33 -1.73 -14.06 -26.17
C THR A 33 -1.98 -15.51 -25.77
N TYR A 34 -0.94 -16.34 -25.70
CA TYR A 34 -1.06 -17.73 -25.30
C TYR A 34 -1.47 -17.84 -23.83
N GLU A 35 -2.52 -18.62 -23.58
CA GLU A 35 -2.96 -19.01 -22.25
C GLU A 35 -2.45 -20.44 -21.95
N PRO A 36 -1.60 -20.63 -20.93
CA PRO A 36 -1.10 -21.96 -20.58
C PRO A 36 -2.23 -22.87 -20.08
N VAL A 37 -2.14 -24.16 -20.40
CA VAL A 37 -3.09 -25.16 -19.91
C VAL A 37 -2.94 -25.34 -18.39
N LYS A 38 -4.07 -25.54 -17.70
CA LYS A 38 -4.11 -25.71 -16.24
C LYS A 38 -3.32 -26.95 -15.82
N GLU A 39 -2.21 -26.76 -15.12
CA GLU A 39 -1.66 -27.79 -14.25
C GLU A 39 -2.04 -27.49 -12.80
N PHE A 40 -2.94 -28.32 -12.27
CA PHE A 40 -3.32 -28.30 -10.87
C PHE A 40 -2.18 -28.91 -10.04
N TRP A 41 -1.47 -28.10 -9.28
CA TRP A 41 -0.45 -28.56 -8.33
C TRP A 41 -1.07 -28.69 -6.94
N PRO A 42 -1.25 -29.92 -6.38
CA PRO A 42 -2.03 -30.13 -5.15
C PRO A 42 -1.39 -29.56 -3.87
N ASN A 43 -0.09 -29.23 -3.89
CA ASN A 43 0.68 -28.96 -2.67
C ASN A 43 1.43 -27.60 -2.67
N GLY A 44 1.15 -26.70 -3.61
CA GLY A 44 1.78 -25.37 -3.65
C GLY A 44 0.77 -24.30 -3.31
N HIS A 45 1.09 -23.40 -2.37
CA HIS A 45 0.30 -22.23 -2.03
C HIS A 45 -0.20 -21.53 -3.30
N GLY A 46 -1.49 -21.68 -3.57
CA GLY A 46 -2.08 -21.62 -4.91
C GLY A 46 -2.06 -20.24 -5.54
N ARG A 47 -1.09 -20.00 -6.42
CA ARG A 47 -1.26 -19.11 -7.56
C ARG A 47 -1.21 -19.94 -8.83
N THR A 48 -2.38 -20.39 -9.27
CA THR A 48 -2.54 -20.89 -10.63
C THR A 48 -2.46 -19.67 -11.54
N TRP A 49 -1.39 -19.55 -12.32
CA TRP A 49 -1.17 -18.42 -13.20
C TRP A 49 -1.91 -18.63 -14.52
N TYR A 50 -3.16 -18.18 -14.56
CA TYR A 50 -4.01 -18.17 -15.76
C TYR A 50 -3.74 -16.99 -16.70
N LYS A 51 -2.63 -16.27 -16.50
CA LYS A 51 -2.37 -15.01 -17.18
C LYS A 51 -1.50 -15.24 -18.40
N SER A 52 -1.94 -14.74 -19.53
CA SER A 52 -1.14 -14.56 -20.74
C SER A 52 0.06 -13.64 -20.45
N VAL A 53 1.09 -13.68 -21.31
CA VAL A 53 2.24 -12.77 -21.17
C VAL A 53 1.80 -11.30 -21.25
N LYS A 54 0.78 -11.00 -22.07
CA LYS A 54 0.18 -9.67 -22.14
C LYS A 54 -0.34 -9.19 -20.78
N GLU A 55 -1.08 -10.04 -20.07
CA GLU A 55 -1.62 -9.72 -18.75
C GLU A 55 -0.50 -9.59 -17.71
N LEU A 56 0.50 -10.49 -17.73
CA LEU A 56 1.67 -10.37 -16.86
C LEU A 56 2.38 -9.03 -17.02
N LYS A 57 2.58 -8.56 -18.26
CA LYS A 57 3.18 -7.25 -18.54
C LYS A 57 2.33 -6.10 -18.00
N GLN A 58 1.01 -6.16 -18.19
CA GLN A 58 0.09 -5.12 -17.74
C GLN A 58 0.04 -5.03 -16.21
N ASP A 59 -0.05 -6.17 -15.53
CA ASP A 59 -0.04 -6.20 -14.08
C ASP A 59 1.28 -5.71 -13.51
N TYR A 60 2.40 -6.13 -14.11
CA TYR A 60 3.72 -5.68 -13.68
C TYR A 60 3.88 -4.17 -13.83
N LEU A 61 3.42 -3.61 -14.96
CA LEU A 61 3.42 -2.18 -15.19
C LEU A 61 2.52 -1.43 -14.19
N SER A 62 1.34 -1.97 -13.91
CA SER A 62 0.42 -1.40 -12.92
C SER A 62 1.03 -1.40 -11.51
N HIS A 63 1.71 -2.48 -11.14
CA HIS A 63 2.28 -2.67 -9.80
C HIS A 63 3.59 -1.89 -9.60
N THR A 64 4.47 -1.89 -10.59
CA THR A 64 5.84 -1.37 -10.48
C THR A 64 6.08 -0.05 -11.22
N GLY A 65 5.15 0.37 -12.08
CA GLY A 65 5.34 1.48 -13.01
C GLY A 65 6.34 1.22 -14.14
N SER A 66 6.90 0.00 -14.23
CA SER A 66 7.95 -0.37 -15.18
C SER A 66 7.50 -1.47 -16.14
N ASN A 67 8.10 -1.55 -17.31
CA ASN A 67 7.81 -2.62 -18.26
C ASN A 67 8.47 -3.94 -17.83
N LEU A 68 7.72 -5.04 -17.91
CA LEU A 68 8.26 -6.38 -17.70
C LEU A 68 9.11 -6.82 -18.89
N THR A 69 10.34 -7.24 -18.62
CA THR A 69 11.28 -7.77 -19.62
C THR A 69 11.75 -9.16 -19.23
N ALA A 70 11.83 -10.07 -20.19
CA ALA A 70 12.39 -11.40 -20.01
C ALA A 70 13.33 -11.74 -21.18
N ASP A 71 14.38 -12.52 -20.92
CA ASP A 71 15.21 -13.08 -21.99
C ASP A 71 14.53 -14.32 -22.59
N THR A 72 13.95 -14.16 -23.78
CA THR A 72 13.27 -15.24 -24.52
C THR A 72 14.05 -15.70 -25.75
N SER A 73 15.32 -15.30 -25.87
CA SER A 73 16.16 -15.57 -27.05
C SER A 73 16.27 -17.06 -27.37
N LYS A 74 16.21 -17.93 -26.35
CA LYS A 74 16.30 -19.38 -26.48
C LYS A 74 14.98 -20.09 -26.75
N CYS A 75 13.84 -19.40 -26.67
CA CYS A 75 12.53 -20.06 -26.74
C CYS A 75 12.04 -20.31 -28.16
N GLY A 76 12.58 -19.63 -29.18
CA GLY A 76 12.10 -19.79 -30.56
C GLY A 76 10.58 -19.60 -30.64
N THR A 77 9.87 -20.60 -31.17
CA THR A 77 8.40 -20.65 -31.27
C THR A 77 7.73 -21.46 -30.15
N ASP A 78 8.46 -21.87 -29.11
CA ASP A 78 7.91 -22.59 -27.96
C ASP A 78 7.15 -21.60 -27.05
N LYS A 79 5.81 -21.66 -27.14
CA LYS A 79 4.90 -20.80 -26.37
C LYS A 79 5.03 -21.03 -24.85
N ASN A 80 5.29 -22.26 -24.41
CA ASN A 80 5.46 -22.58 -22.99
C ASN A 80 6.79 -22.04 -22.46
N CYS A 81 7.87 -22.19 -23.22
CA CYS A 81 9.16 -21.58 -22.88
C CYS A 81 9.02 -20.06 -22.76
N TYR A 82 8.40 -19.42 -23.76
CA TYR A 82 8.19 -17.97 -23.79
C TYR A 82 7.37 -17.50 -22.58
N HIS A 83 6.24 -18.17 -22.30
CA HIS A 83 5.39 -17.87 -21.15
C HIS A 83 6.14 -18.05 -19.82
N THR A 84 6.84 -19.17 -19.64
CA THR A 84 7.57 -19.49 -18.41
C THR A 84 8.68 -18.46 -18.13
N ALA A 85 9.38 -17.99 -19.17
CA ALA A 85 10.40 -16.96 -19.04
C ALA A 85 9.80 -15.64 -18.50
N TYR A 86 8.65 -15.22 -19.04
CA TYR A 86 7.94 -14.03 -18.55
C TYR A 86 7.33 -14.22 -17.17
N LEU A 87 6.81 -15.41 -16.86
CA LEU A 87 6.27 -15.70 -15.54
C LEU A 87 7.36 -15.65 -14.46
N SER A 88 8.53 -16.23 -14.73
CA SER A 88 9.66 -16.15 -13.81
C SER A 88 10.17 -14.73 -13.64
N ALA A 89 10.25 -13.95 -14.72
CA ALA A 89 10.63 -12.54 -14.66
C ALA A 89 9.61 -11.72 -13.84
N PHE A 90 8.31 -12.00 -14.00
CA PHE A 90 7.25 -11.37 -13.24
C PHE A 90 7.38 -11.66 -11.74
N ASP A 91 7.44 -12.94 -11.36
CA ASP A 91 7.49 -13.34 -9.95
C ASP A 91 8.74 -12.79 -9.24
N ASN A 92 9.89 -12.87 -9.89
CA ASN A 92 11.13 -12.30 -9.35
C ASN A 92 11.06 -10.78 -9.25
N GLY A 93 10.60 -10.11 -10.32
CA GLY A 93 10.54 -8.65 -10.36
C GLY A 93 9.57 -8.08 -9.32
N ILE A 94 8.38 -8.68 -9.15
CA ILE A 94 7.41 -8.26 -8.12
C ILE A 94 8.01 -8.43 -6.73
N ARG A 95 8.62 -9.59 -6.44
CA ARG A 95 9.25 -9.83 -5.14
C ARG A 95 10.36 -8.83 -4.86
N GLU A 96 11.25 -8.58 -5.81
CA GLU A 96 12.34 -7.61 -5.66
C GLU A 96 11.82 -6.18 -5.48
N PHE A 97 10.77 -5.80 -6.20
CA PHE A 97 10.12 -4.51 -6.05
C PHE A 97 9.51 -4.36 -4.65
N ASP A 98 8.70 -5.33 -4.22
CA ASP A 98 8.04 -5.32 -2.91
C ASP A 98 9.06 -5.30 -1.75
N GLU A 99 10.15 -6.07 -1.88
CA GLU A 99 11.24 -6.06 -0.90
C GLU A 99 11.94 -4.71 -0.83
N LYS A 100 12.20 -4.07 -1.97
CA LYS A 100 12.80 -2.72 -2.01
C LYS A 100 11.88 -1.67 -1.41
N GLU A 101 10.58 -1.69 -1.75
CA GLU A 101 9.58 -0.78 -1.19
C GLU A 101 9.47 -0.98 0.32
N LYS A 102 9.45 -2.22 0.79
CA LYS A 102 9.46 -2.54 2.22
C LYS A 102 10.72 -2.02 2.92
N GLN A 103 11.90 -2.26 2.34
CA GLN A 103 13.16 -1.75 2.92
C GLN A 103 13.20 -0.22 2.96
N ALA A 104 12.71 0.45 1.92
CA ALA A 104 12.60 1.90 1.87
C ALA A 104 11.63 2.42 2.94
N ALA A 105 10.48 1.77 3.11
CA ALA A 105 9.51 2.09 4.15
C ALA A 105 10.08 1.87 5.56
N ASP A 106 10.74 0.73 5.80
CA ASP A 106 11.38 0.41 7.08
C ASP A 106 12.50 1.40 7.42
N LYS A 107 13.29 1.81 6.42
CA LYS A 107 14.30 2.86 6.59
C LYS A 107 13.66 4.20 6.92
N LYS A 108 12.64 4.62 6.17
CA LYS A 108 11.90 5.86 6.44
C LYS A 108 11.28 5.86 7.83
N GLU A 109 10.78 4.72 8.29
CA GLU A 109 10.25 4.56 9.64
C GLU A 109 11.35 4.71 10.70
N LYS A 110 12.51 4.07 10.52
CA LYS A 110 13.66 4.24 11.42
C LYS A 110 14.16 5.68 11.46
N ASP A 111 14.26 6.32 10.30
CA ASP A 111 14.67 7.73 10.18
C ASP A 111 13.65 8.64 10.89
N CYS A 112 12.35 8.34 10.78
CA CYS A 112 11.30 9.05 11.52
C CYS A 112 11.44 8.84 13.04
N GLN A 113 11.65 7.61 13.50
CA GLN A 113 11.81 7.32 14.93
C GLN A 113 13.02 8.00 15.55
N ALA A 114 14.10 8.17 14.77
CA ALA A 114 15.29 8.90 15.21
C ALA A 114 15.10 10.44 15.19
N SER A 115 14.12 10.95 14.43
CA SER A 115 13.85 12.38 14.31
C SER A 115 12.79 12.84 15.32
N LYS A 116 13.20 13.76 16.21
CA LYS A 116 12.26 14.40 17.13
C LYS A 116 11.10 15.08 16.40
N GLU A 117 11.38 15.78 15.30
CA GLU A 117 10.36 16.47 14.51
C GLU A 117 9.32 15.49 13.94
N CYS A 118 9.77 14.35 13.41
CA CYS A 118 8.85 13.35 12.87
C CYS A 118 7.98 12.72 13.97
N MET A 119 8.58 12.40 15.11
CA MET A 119 7.85 11.85 16.27
C MET A 119 6.89 12.86 16.90
N ASP A 120 7.26 14.14 16.95
CA ASP A 120 6.38 15.22 17.39
C ASP A 120 5.19 15.34 16.43
N ASN A 121 5.42 15.37 15.12
CA ASN A 121 4.35 15.43 14.11
C ASN A 121 3.41 14.21 14.19
N ARG A 122 3.95 13.00 14.35
CA ARG A 122 3.16 11.79 14.56
C ARG A 122 2.28 11.89 15.81
N SER A 123 2.85 12.41 16.90
CA SER A 123 2.13 12.63 18.16
C SER A 123 1.05 13.69 18.00
N ILE A 124 1.33 14.80 17.31
CA ILE A 124 0.37 15.85 16.97
C ILE A 124 -0.81 15.26 16.18
N THR A 125 -0.54 14.46 15.14
CA THR A 125 -1.59 13.80 14.35
C THR A 125 -2.45 12.88 15.24
N LYS A 126 -1.81 12.04 16.05
CA LYS A 126 -2.51 11.13 16.98
C LYS A 126 -3.44 11.90 17.93
N TYR A 127 -2.92 12.89 18.65
CA TYR A 127 -3.71 13.64 19.63
C TYR A 127 -4.77 14.53 18.96
N SER A 128 -4.49 15.06 17.76
CA SER A 128 -5.49 15.81 16.98
C SER A 128 -6.66 14.94 16.57
N GLN A 129 -6.40 13.73 16.05
CA GLN A 129 -7.44 12.78 15.66
C GLN A 129 -8.26 12.30 16.86
N GLN A 130 -7.61 12.02 17.99
CA GLN A 130 -8.30 11.66 19.23
C GLN A 130 -9.22 12.78 19.72
N LEU A 131 -8.72 14.01 19.76
CA LEU A 131 -9.50 15.20 20.12
C LEU A 131 -10.71 15.37 19.19
N GLN A 132 -10.49 15.34 17.88
CA GLN A 132 -11.54 15.51 16.89
C GLN A 132 -12.62 14.43 17.02
N MET A 133 -12.23 13.16 17.11
CA MET A 133 -13.16 12.04 17.24
C MET A 133 -14.03 12.16 18.51
N ARG A 134 -13.44 12.52 19.66
CA ARG A 134 -14.19 12.68 20.92
C ARG A 134 -15.09 13.90 20.90
N TYR A 135 -14.62 15.01 20.32
CA TYR A 135 -15.42 16.20 20.10
C TYR A 135 -16.66 15.90 19.25
N GLN A 136 -16.47 15.25 18.09
CA GLN A 136 -17.57 14.87 17.21
C GLN A 136 -18.53 13.89 17.88
N TYR A 137 -18.02 12.92 18.64
CA TYR A 137 -18.86 12.02 19.42
C TYR A 137 -19.76 12.76 20.42
N LEU A 138 -19.23 13.76 21.13
CA LEU A 138 -20.03 14.54 22.08
C LEU A 138 -21.08 15.40 21.37
N LEU A 139 -20.74 16.01 20.24
CA LEU A 139 -21.70 16.77 19.42
C LEU A 139 -22.81 15.89 18.84
N SER A 140 -22.46 14.71 18.33
CA SER A 140 -23.44 13.78 17.75
C SER A 140 -24.35 13.16 18.81
N SER A 141 -23.83 12.94 20.02
CA SER A 141 -24.63 12.39 21.13
C SER A 141 -25.55 13.42 21.77
N ASN A 142 -25.30 14.73 21.54
CA ASN A 142 -26.04 15.83 22.16
C ASN A 142 -26.48 16.87 21.11
N PRO A 143 -27.33 16.49 20.13
CA PRO A 143 -27.66 17.34 18.99
C PRO A 143 -28.36 18.65 19.39
N TYR A 144 -29.09 18.68 20.50
CA TYR A 144 -29.81 19.87 20.98
C TYR A 144 -28.95 20.81 21.85
N GLN A 145 -27.73 20.39 22.21
CA GLN A 145 -26.83 21.13 23.12
C GLN A 145 -25.45 21.35 22.50
N GLN A 146 -25.35 21.34 21.16
CA GLN A 146 -24.05 21.43 20.46
C GLN A 146 -23.24 22.68 20.84
N SER A 147 -23.90 23.83 21.04
CA SER A 147 -23.23 25.06 21.49
C SER A 147 -22.65 24.91 22.90
N ASP A 148 -23.39 24.30 23.81
CA ASP A 148 -22.94 24.10 25.19
C ASP A 148 -21.78 23.09 25.25
N ILE A 149 -21.85 22.04 24.42
CA ILE A 149 -20.78 21.06 24.27
C ILE A 149 -19.53 21.68 23.65
N ASP A 150 -19.65 22.48 22.59
CA ASP A 150 -18.51 23.19 22.00
C ASP A 150 -17.82 24.09 23.02
N TYR A 151 -18.61 24.89 23.75
CA TYR A 151 -18.09 25.73 24.82
C TYR A 151 -17.40 24.92 25.92
N ALA A 152 -18.01 23.82 26.36
CA ALA A 152 -17.45 22.95 27.39
C ALA A 152 -16.12 22.33 26.94
N VAL A 153 -16.05 21.79 25.72
CA VAL A 153 -14.83 21.19 25.16
C VAL A 153 -13.71 22.23 25.06
N ARG A 154 -14.01 23.44 24.56
CA ARG A 154 -13.03 24.53 24.52
C ARG A 154 -12.53 24.89 25.91
N THR A 155 -13.43 25.01 26.89
CA THR A 155 -13.07 25.31 28.28
C THR A 155 -12.19 24.23 28.90
N ILE A 156 -12.48 22.95 28.65
CA ILE A 156 -11.65 21.82 29.09
C ILE A 156 -10.26 21.91 28.49
N CYS A 157 -10.17 22.17 27.18
CA CYS A 157 -8.90 22.31 26.48
C CYS A 157 -8.08 23.50 26.94
N GLU A 158 -8.70 24.67 27.16
CA GLU A 158 -8.03 25.84 27.72
C GLU A 158 -7.46 25.55 29.10
N ARG A 159 -8.23 24.89 29.98
CA ARG A 159 -7.76 24.50 31.32
C ARG A 159 -6.63 23.49 31.26
N ALA A 160 -6.75 22.44 30.44
CA ALA A 160 -5.74 21.40 30.30
C ALA A 160 -4.43 21.96 29.72
N ALA A 161 -4.51 22.78 28.66
CA ALA A 161 -3.35 23.46 28.09
C ALA A 161 -2.73 24.48 29.05
N GLY A 162 -3.54 25.23 29.79
CA GLY A 162 -3.06 26.14 30.84
C GLY A 162 -2.31 25.40 31.94
N GLN A 163 -2.85 24.27 32.42
CA GLN A 163 -2.22 23.39 33.41
C GLN A 163 -0.90 22.79 32.90
N GLN A 164 -0.85 22.37 31.64
CA GLN A 164 0.40 21.92 31.02
C GLN A 164 1.46 23.03 31.02
N SER A 165 1.05 24.26 30.67
CA SER A 165 1.97 25.40 30.54
C SER A 165 2.61 25.80 31.87
N ILE A 166 1.93 25.55 33.00
CA ILE A 166 2.46 25.78 34.36
C ILE A 166 3.11 24.53 34.97
N GLY A 167 3.25 23.44 34.21
CA GLY A 167 3.98 22.24 34.63
C GLY A 167 3.17 21.22 35.45
N VAL A 168 1.84 21.29 35.47
CA VAL A 168 1.02 20.26 36.14
C VAL A 168 1.15 18.93 35.39
N PRO A 169 1.51 17.83 36.09
CA PRO A 169 1.59 16.50 35.48
C PRO A 169 0.25 16.04 34.91
N LEU A 170 0.28 15.32 33.79
CA LEU A 170 -0.93 14.84 33.12
C LEU A 170 -1.80 13.97 34.05
N ASP A 171 -1.20 13.10 34.86
CA ASP A 171 -1.94 12.22 35.75
C ASP A 171 -2.78 13.01 36.76
N GLU A 172 -2.26 14.13 37.27
CA GLU A 172 -3.00 15.00 38.17
C GLU A 172 -4.20 15.68 37.48
N VAL A 173 -4.03 16.10 36.22
CA VAL A 173 -5.13 16.62 35.39
C VAL A 173 -6.21 15.57 35.20
N VAL A 174 -5.81 14.33 34.92
CA VAL A 174 -6.71 13.20 34.67
C VAL A 174 -7.47 12.81 35.94
N THR A 175 -6.80 12.66 37.08
CA THR A 175 -7.44 12.30 38.36
C THR A 175 -8.51 13.32 38.75
N ARG A 176 -8.21 14.62 38.63
CA ARG A 176 -9.19 15.68 38.93
C ARG A 176 -10.46 15.59 38.08
N LEU A 177 -10.35 15.19 36.81
CA LEU A 177 -11.50 15.01 35.92
C LEU A 177 -12.22 13.69 36.19
N GLN A 178 -11.47 12.64 36.57
CA GLN A 178 -12.03 11.35 36.96
C GLN A 178 -12.79 11.40 38.27
N ASP A 179 -12.51 12.36 39.15
CA ASP A 179 -13.22 12.54 40.43
C ASP A 179 -14.32 13.61 40.36
N ALA A 180 -14.52 14.24 39.19
CA ALA A 180 -15.52 15.28 39.02
C ALA A 180 -16.94 14.73 39.25
N PRO A 181 -17.74 15.35 40.14
CA PRO A 181 -19.12 14.94 40.37
C PRO A 181 -20.02 15.32 39.19
N GLY A 182 -21.11 14.58 38.99
CA GLY A 182 -22.16 14.93 38.02
C GLY A 182 -21.91 14.52 36.56
N LEU A 183 -20.83 13.80 36.25
CA LEU A 183 -20.57 13.26 34.91
C LEU A 183 -20.95 11.78 34.83
N ASP A 184 -21.76 11.39 33.84
CA ASP A 184 -21.98 9.99 33.52
C ASP A 184 -20.70 9.31 33.01
N PRO A 185 -20.60 7.97 33.07
CA PRO A 185 -19.38 7.24 32.70
C PRO A 185 -18.87 7.51 31.27
N ASN A 186 -19.75 7.63 30.28
CA ASN A 186 -19.35 7.78 28.88
C ASN A 186 -18.85 9.20 28.59
N SER A 187 -19.57 10.21 29.10
CA SER A 187 -19.13 11.61 29.03
C SER A 187 -17.82 11.81 29.77
N ARG A 188 -17.62 11.14 30.92
CA ARG A 188 -16.35 11.18 31.68
C ARG A 188 -15.17 10.69 30.86
N ILE A 189 -15.31 9.55 30.16
CA ILE A 189 -14.25 9.03 29.28
C ILE A 189 -13.92 10.02 28.16
N ALA A 190 -14.94 10.55 27.48
CA ALA A 190 -14.75 11.51 26.40
C ALA A 190 -14.07 12.81 26.88
N ILE A 191 -14.50 13.35 28.02
CA ILE A 191 -13.93 14.55 28.64
C ILE A 191 -12.46 14.34 29.04
N VAL A 192 -12.14 13.19 29.64
CA VAL A 192 -10.76 12.85 30.01
C VAL A 192 -9.88 12.73 28.76
N ASP A 193 -10.36 12.08 27.71
CA ASP A 193 -9.60 11.95 26.45
C ASP A 193 -9.38 13.30 25.74
N ILE A 194 -10.38 14.19 25.79
CA ILE A 194 -10.28 15.57 25.28
C ILE A 194 -9.20 16.33 26.07
N ALA A 195 -9.26 16.30 27.40
CA ALA A 195 -8.29 16.97 28.25
C ALA A 195 -6.87 16.44 28.03
N LYS A 196 -6.69 15.12 27.95
CA LYS A 196 -5.41 14.48 27.63
C LYS A 196 -4.87 14.95 26.29
N SER A 197 -5.72 15.00 25.26
CA SER A 197 -5.30 15.41 23.92
C SER A 197 -4.86 16.88 23.92
N CYS A 198 -5.63 17.77 24.53
CA CYS A 198 -5.29 19.19 24.62
C CYS A 198 -4.04 19.47 25.46
N TRP A 199 -3.83 18.73 26.56
CA TRP A 199 -2.59 18.78 27.35
C TRP A 199 -1.38 18.35 26.52
N ASN A 200 -1.45 17.21 25.82
CA ASN A 200 -0.32 16.71 25.02
C ASN A 200 -0.04 17.60 23.79
N LEU A 201 -1.06 18.13 23.14
CA LEU A 201 -0.89 19.08 22.03
C LEU A 201 -0.18 20.36 22.51
N GLN A 202 -0.54 20.87 23.69
CA GLN A 202 0.16 22.01 24.28
C GLN A 202 1.63 21.68 24.60
N GLN A 203 1.93 20.49 25.13
CA GLN A 203 3.30 20.05 25.37
C GLN A 203 4.14 20.04 24.08
N LEU A 204 3.52 19.68 22.96
CA LEU A 204 4.11 19.67 21.62
C LEU A 204 4.11 21.06 20.94
N LYS A 205 3.70 22.12 21.67
CA LYS A 205 3.55 23.50 21.16
C LYS A 205 2.60 23.61 19.95
N TYR A 206 1.61 22.72 19.87
CA TYR A 206 0.61 22.70 18.82
C TYR A 206 -0.70 23.35 19.29
N ASP A 207 -1.28 24.19 18.44
CA ASP A 207 -2.57 24.83 18.69
C ASP A 207 -3.71 23.82 18.52
N TRP A 208 -4.22 23.27 19.64
CA TRP A 208 -5.33 22.32 19.68
C TRP A 208 -6.60 22.83 19.00
N LYS A 209 -6.79 24.15 18.85
CA LYS A 209 -7.96 24.72 18.16
C LYS A 209 -7.99 24.30 16.70
N LYS A 210 -6.83 24.03 16.08
CA LYS A 210 -6.74 23.53 14.70
C LYS A 210 -7.37 22.14 14.55
N SER A 211 -7.33 21.31 15.59
CA SER A 211 -7.89 19.96 15.58
C SER A 211 -9.41 19.95 15.77
N LEU A 212 -10.02 21.08 16.15
CA LEU A 212 -11.48 21.24 16.31
C LEU A 212 -12.14 21.94 15.13
N ARG A 213 -11.37 22.45 14.16
CA ARG A 213 -11.92 23.08 12.96
C ARG A 213 -12.46 22.00 12.03
N VAL A 214 -13.78 22.02 11.84
CA VAL A 214 -14.45 21.40 10.68
C VAL A 214 -14.40 22.40 9.52
#